data_AF-A0A7S1KHC8-F1
#
_entry.id   AF-A0A7S1KHC8-F1
#
_cell.length_a   1.000
_cell.length_b   1.000
_cell.length_c   1.000
_cell.angle_alpha   90.00
_cell.angle_beta   90.00
_cell.angle_gamma   90.00
#
_symmetry.space_group_name_H-M   'P 1'
#
loop_
_entity.id
_entity.type
_entity.pdbx_description
1 polymer ?
#
loop_
_entity_poly.entity_id
_entity_poly.type
_entity_poly.pdbx_seq_one_letter_code
_entity_poly.pdbx_strand_id
1 'polypeptide(L)'
;ILNQAAAQYTHLTIDSSDRQSRRMWQKMPLSVAHKWGQRATHLSSLKTRYPPRRPKWCRGTWVALVEGHAIGRAAIVDKRSHERAEKASHGVSMHHDGDESADKGTLEALSFEAVGLAANVRPPRFVSPSYPLPALSAPTILPALKT
;
A
#
# COMPACT_ATOMS: atom_id res chain seq x y z
N ILE A 1 -12.94 6.36 2.79
CA ILE A 1 -11.85 7.31 3.16
C ILE A 1 -10.44 6.72 2.96
N LEU A 2 -10.19 5.41 3.14
CA LEU A 2 -8.90 4.73 2.83
C LEU A 2 -8.42 4.78 1.35
N ASN A 3 -9.17 5.42 0.44
CA ASN A 3 -8.97 5.32 -1.01
C ASN A 3 -8.13 6.43 -1.63
N GLN A 4 -8.11 7.66 -1.09
CA GLN A 4 -7.31 8.76 -1.68
C GLN A 4 -5.86 8.75 -1.22
N ALA A 5 -5.57 8.27 0.00
CA ALA A 5 -4.23 8.23 0.56
C ALA A 5 -3.25 7.41 -0.29
N ALA A 6 -3.72 6.35 -0.98
CA ALA A 6 -2.91 5.49 -1.83
C ALA A 6 -2.09 6.26 -2.88
N ALA A 7 -2.67 7.32 -3.48
CA ALA A 7 -2.02 8.12 -4.50
C ALA A 7 -0.86 9.00 -3.98
N GLN A 8 -0.77 9.16 -2.65
CA GLN A 8 0.27 9.96 -2.01
C GLN A 8 1.50 9.13 -1.62
N TYR A 9 1.40 7.80 -1.60
CA TYR A 9 2.52 6.94 -1.21
C TYR A 9 3.45 6.67 -2.39
N THR A 10 4.72 7.02 -2.21
CA THR A 10 5.83 6.64 -3.10
C THR A 10 6.52 5.37 -2.60
N HIS A 11 6.46 5.09 -1.30
CA HIS A 11 7.09 3.93 -0.67
C HIS A 11 6.06 3.14 0.14
N LEU A 12 5.99 1.83 -0.09
CA LEU A 12 5.11 0.92 0.64
C LEU A 12 5.93 -0.23 1.22
N THR A 13 5.71 -0.53 2.50
CA THR A 13 6.32 -1.68 3.18
C THR A 13 5.25 -2.63 3.69
N ILE A 14 5.30 -3.90 3.26
CA ILE A 14 4.51 -5.00 3.78
C ILE A 14 5.33 -5.66 4.89
N ASP A 15 5.03 -5.30 6.15
CA ASP A 15 5.86 -5.68 7.30
C ASP A 15 5.24 -6.80 8.15
N SER A 16 6.05 -7.83 8.42
CA SER A 16 5.70 -8.92 9.35
C SER A 16 6.31 -8.79 10.75
N SER A 17 7.20 -7.83 10.99
CA SER A 17 7.94 -7.68 12.26
C SER A 17 6.97 -7.50 13.43
N ASP A 18 6.03 -6.57 13.30
CA ASP A 18 4.95 -6.33 14.27
C ASP A 18 3.76 -7.29 14.04
N ARG A 19 3.15 -7.75 15.14
CA ARG A 19 2.01 -8.70 15.12
C ARG A 19 0.76 -8.08 14.50
N GLN A 20 0.49 -6.80 14.76
CA GLN A 20 -0.71 -6.14 14.25
C GLN A 20 -0.60 -5.92 12.74
N SER A 21 0.53 -5.39 12.27
CA SER A 21 0.87 -5.18 10.86
C SER A 21 0.83 -6.49 10.09
N ARG A 22 1.44 -7.55 10.65
CA ARG A 22 1.41 -8.90 10.06
C ARG A 22 -0.01 -9.40 9.85
N ARG A 23 -0.88 -9.27 10.87
CA ARG A 23 -2.28 -9.70 10.81
C ARG A 23 -3.08 -8.88 9.80
N MET A 24 -2.86 -7.58 9.73
CA MET A 24 -3.49 -6.70 8.75
C MET A 24 -3.16 -7.17 7.33
N TRP A 25 -1.88 -7.36 7.01
CA TRP A 25 -1.44 -7.79 5.68
C TRP A 25 -1.93 -9.20 5.30
N GLN A 26 -1.97 -10.12 6.26
CA GLN A 26 -2.51 -11.47 6.05
C GLN A 26 -4.02 -11.50 5.80
N LYS A 27 -4.76 -10.57 6.42
CA LYS A 27 -6.21 -10.46 6.28
C LYS A 27 -6.64 -9.53 5.16
N MET A 28 -5.72 -8.77 4.55
CA MET A 28 -6.04 -7.87 3.46
C MET A 28 -6.59 -8.68 2.27
N PRO A 29 -7.85 -8.44 1.85
CA PRO A 29 -8.39 -9.09 0.67
C PRO A 29 -7.60 -8.70 -0.58
N LEU A 30 -7.38 -9.66 -1.49
CA LEU A 30 -6.62 -9.40 -2.72
C LEU A 30 -7.27 -8.34 -3.60
N SER A 31 -8.61 -8.30 -3.66
CA SER A 31 -9.35 -7.26 -4.38
C SER A 31 -9.12 -5.86 -3.81
N VAL A 32 -8.92 -5.75 -2.49
CA VAL A 32 -8.58 -4.48 -1.83
C VAL A 32 -7.15 -4.10 -2.15
N ALA A 33 -6.20 -5.04 -2.06
CA ALA A 33 -4.80 -4.81 -2.43
C ALA A 33 -4.66 -4.35 -3.88
N HIS A 34 -5.38 -5.00 -4.80
CA HIS A 34 -5.44 -4.63 -6.21
C HIS A 34 -5.97 -3.22 -6.43
N LYS A 35 -7.13 -2.88 -5.84
CA LYS A 35 -7.69 -1.51 -5.91
C LYS A 35 -6.78 -0.47 -5.27
N TRP A 36 -6.00 -0.86 -4.27
CA TRP A 36 -5.01 0.02 -3.66
C TRP A 36 -3.85 0.27 -4.64
N GLY A 37 -3.34 -0.78 -5.27
CA GLY A 37 -2.33 -0.71 -6.33
C GLY A 37 -2.77 0.22 -7.47
N GLN A 38 -3.99 0.05 -7.98
CA GLN A 38 -4.58 0.89 -9.04
C GLN A 38 -4.54 2.38 -8.73
N ARG A 39 -4.60 2.76 -7.46
CA ARG A 39 -4.58 4.16 -7.02
C ARG A 39 -3.19 4.64 -6.63
N ALA A 40 -2.27 3.74 -6.35
CA ALA A 40 -0.89 4.05 -5.97
C ALA A 40 -0.02 4.33 -7.21
N THR A 41 -0.45 5.26 -8.07
CA THR A 41 0.18 5.52 -9.39
C THR A 41 1.50 6.27 -9.31
N HIS A 42 1.91 6.69 -8.11
CA HIS A 42 3.21 7.29 -7.80
C HIS A 42 4.11 6.36 -6.99
N LEU A 43 3.70 5.11 -6.76
CA LEU A 43 4.51 4.15 -6.04
C LEU A 43 5.81 3.89 -6.81
N SER A 44 6.94 4.07 -6.14
CA SER A 44 8.28 3.83 -6.66
C SER A 44 9.02 2.71 -5.96
N SER A 45 8.63 2.39 -4.73
CA SER A 45 9.25 1.30 -3.97
C SER A 45 8.22 0.45 -3.24
N LEU A 46 8.30 -0.87 -3.44
CA LEU A 46 7.59 -1.87 -2.66
C LEU A 46 8.58 -2.78 -1.95
N LYS A 47 8.55 -2.78 -0.62
CA LYS A 47 9.36 -3.67 0.22
C LYS A 47 8.49 -4.69 0.93
N THR A 48 8.87 -5.96 0.87
CA THR A 48 8.23 -7.03 1.65
C THR A 48 9.19 -7.54 2.72
N ARG A 49 8.85 -7.29 3.98
CA ARG A 49 9.60 -7.77 5.16
C ARG A 49 8.93 -9.03 5.71
N TYR A 50 9.45 -10.20 5.36
CA TYR A 50 8.79 -11.50 5.57
C TYR A 50 9.40 -12.33 6.72
N PRO A 51 8.64 -13.25 7.33
CA PRO A 51 9.18 -14.16 8.34
C PRO A 51 10.21 -15.14 7.73
N PRO A 52 11.38 -15.42 8.34
CA PRO A 52 12.47 -16.20 7.75
C PRO A 52 12.07 -17.59 7.24
N ARG A 53 11.10 -18.24 7.89
CA ARG A 53 10.60 -19.57 7.50
C ARG A 53 9.41 -19.52 6.52
N ARG A 54 9.04 -18.34 6.02
CA ARG A 54 7.90 -18.12 5.12
C ARG A 54 8.25 -17.08 4.04
N PRO A 55 9.16 -17.39 3.09
CA PRO A 55 9.56 -16.45 2.03
C PRO A 55 8.42 -16.07 1.06
N LYS A 56 7.38 -16.89 0.98
CA LYS A 56 6.16 -16.61 0.17
C LYS A 56 5.06 -15.88 0.97
N TRP A 57 5.37 -15.42 2.19
CA TRP A 57 4.40 -14.72 3.03
C TRP A 57 3.84 -13.49 2.30
N CYS A 58 2.51 -13.34 2.31
CA CYS A 58 1.78 -12.27 1.63
C CYS A 58 2.10 -12.13 0.13
N ARG A 59 2.48 -13.22 -0.56
CA ARG A 59 2.75 -13.20 -1.99
C ARG A 59 1.60 -12.63 -2.81
N GLY A 60 0.39 -13.14 -2.58
CA GLY A 60 -0.79 -12.65 -3.29
C GLY A 60 -1.01 -11.15 -3.09
N THR A 61 -0.75 -10.63 -1.89
CA THR A 61 -0.95 -9.22 -1.56
C THR A 61 0.01 -8.32 -2.33
N TRP A 62 1.32 -8.61 -2.34
CA TRP A 62 2.28 -7.79 -3.07
C TRP A 62 2.13 -7.93 -4.59
N VAL A 63 1.76 -9.12 -5.09
CA VAL A 63 1.45 -9.31 -6.52
C VAL A 63 0.24 -8.46 -6.92
N ALA A 64 -0.87 -8.54 -6.17
CA ALA A 64 -2.07 -7.77 -6.45
C ALA A 64 -1.81 -6.25 -6.44
N LEU A 65 -0.94 -5.76 -5.55
CA LEU A 65 -0.53 -4.36 -5.52
C LEU A 65 0.22 -3.95 -6.80
N VAL A 66 1.18 -4.77 -7.26
CA VAL A 66 1.96 -4.50 -8.47
C VAL A 66 1.09 -4.56 -9.72
N GLU A 67 0.24 -5.58 -9.84
CA GLU A 67 -0.71 -5.73 -10.97
C GLU A 67 -1.68 -4.55 -11.02
N GLY A 68 -2.27 -4.20 -9.87
CA GLY A 68 -3.13 -3.03 -9.76
C GLY A 68 -2.40 -1.76 -10.16
N HIS A 69 -1.16 -1.56 -9.69
CA HIS A 69 -0.34 -0.41 -10.04
C HIS A 69 -0.11 -0.28 -11.55
N ALA A 70 0.24 -1.39 -12.22
CA ALA A 70 0.42 -1.41 -13.67
C ALA A 70 -0.87 -0.99 -14.40
N ILE A 71 -2.03 -1.49 -13.98
CA ILE A 71 -3.33 -1.11 -14.56
C ILE A 71 -3.63 0.39 -14.33
N GLY A 72 -3.37 0.89 -13.11
CA GLY A 72 -3.56 2.31 -12.80
C GLY A 72 -2.68 3.22 -13.65
N ARG A 73 -1.43 2.81 -13.91
CA ARG A 73 -0.49 3.51 -14.79
C ARG A 73 -0.95 3.50 -16.24
N ALA A 74 -1.34 2.33 -16.76
CA ALA A 74 -1.85 2.19 -18.13
C ALA A 74 -3.03 3.14 -18.38
N ALA A 75 -4.00 3.19 -17.45
CA ALA A 75 -5.15 4.08 -17.56
C ALA A 75 -4.77 5.59 -17.60
N ILE A 76 -3.69 6.00 -16.92
CA ILE A 76 -3.20 7.39 -16.98
C ILE A 76 -2.58 7.67 -18.36
N VAL A 77 -1.79 6.74 -18.89
CA VAL A 77 -1.16 6.87 -20.21
C VAL A 77 -2.22 6.94 -21.30
N ASP A 78 -3.20 6.04 -21.26
CA ASP A 78 -4.33 6.01 -22.20
C ASP A 78 -5.16 7.30 -22.16
N LYS A 79 -5.41 7.83 -20.95
CA LYS A 79 -6.12 9.10 -20.82
C LYS A 79 -5.34 10.27 -21.42
N ARG A 80 -4.03 10.33 -21.17
CA ARG A 80 -3.16 11.40 -21.72
C ARG A 80 -3.05 11.33 -23.24
N SER A 81 -2.97 10.13 -23.81
CA SER A 81 -2.91 9.95 -25.26
C SER A 81 -4.21 10.40 -25.93
N HIS A 82 -5.36 10.10 -25.33
CA HIS A 82 -6.66 10.58 -25.80
C HIS A 82 -6.77 12.12 -25.77
N GLU A 83 -6.44 12.74 -24.62
CA GLU A 83 -6.46 14.19 -24.47
C GLU A 83 -5.50 14.89 -25.45
N ARG A 84 -4.37 14.25 -25.77
CA ARG A 84 -3.41 14.75 -26.76
C ARG A 84 -3.96 14.70 -28.17
N ALA A 85 -4.62 13.60 -28.54
CA ALA A 85 -5.26 13.43 -29.84
C ALA A 85 -6.38 14.47 -30.04
N GLU A 86 -7.20 14.71 -29.03
CA GLU A 86 -8.24 15.74 -29.06
C GLU A 86 -7.66 17.14 -29.21
N LYS A 87 -6.60 17.49 -28.46
CA LYS A 87 -5.97 18.82 -28.58
C LYS A 87 -5.36 19.04 -29.97
N ALA A 88 -4.78 18.00 -30.58
CA ALA A 88 -4.25 18.05 -31.93
C ALA A 88 -5.35 18.27 -32.99
N SER A 89 -6.52 17.64 -32.82
CA SER A 89 -7.65 17.84 -33.74
C SER A 89 -8.25 19.25 -33.66
N HIS A 90 -8.04 19.98 -32.56
CA HIS A 90 -8.47 21.37 -32.38
C HIS A 90 -7.41 22.40 -32.77
N GLY A 91 -6.31 21.99 -33.42
CA GLY A 91 -5.30 22.91 -33.98
C GLY A 91 -4.40 23.59 -32.95
N VAL A 92 -4.39 23.13 -31.69
CA VAL A 92 -3.47 23.64 -30.66
C VAL A 92 -2.08 23.04 -30.90
N SER A 93 -1.09 23.88 -31.28
CA SER A 93 0.29 23.43 -31.47
C SER A 93 0.88 22.95 -30.15
N MET A 94 1.27 21.67 -30.11
CA MET A 94 1.98 21.12 -28.96
C MET A 94 3.48 21.37 -29.13
N HIS A 95 4.07 22.19 -28.26
CA HIS A 95 5.52 22.23 -28.10
C HIS A 95 6.00 20.81 -27.72
N HIS A 96 6.88 20.25 -28.55
CA HIS A 96 7.58 18.99 -28.32
C HIS A 96 8.71 19.20 -27.31
N ASP A 97 8.38 19.54 -26.05
CA ASP A 97 9.37 19.51 -24.98
C ASP A 97 9.18 18.25 -24.14
N GLY A 98 9.99 17.25 -24.47
CA GLY A 98 10.45 16.15 -23.63
C GLY A 98 9.46 15.52 -22.66
N ASP A 99 8.64 14.58 -23.13
CA ASP A 99 7.88 13.66 -22.26
C ASP A 99 8.11 12.19 -22.62
N GLU A 100 9.32 11.84 -23.08
CA GLU A 100 9.73 10.44 -23.24
C GLU A 100 9.95 9.76 -21.86
N SER A 101 10.01 10.56 -20.78
CA SER A 101 10.24 10.09 -19.41
C SER A 101 8.95 9.64 -18.71
N ALA A 102 7.77 10.19 -19.04
CA ALA A 102 6.53 9.84 -18.32
C ALA A 102 6.04 8.41 -18.59
N ASP A 103 6.54 7.74 -19.64
CA ASP A 103 6.18 6.35 -19.97
C ASP A 103 6.97 5.32 -19.16
N LYS A 104 8.09 5.71 -18.54
CA LYS A 104 8.76 4.85 -17.55
C LYS A 104 7.82 4.69 -16.35
N GLY A 105 7.30 3.48 -16.16
CA GLY A 105 6.48 3.13 -14.99
C GLY A 105 7.17 3.58 -13.71
N THR A 106 6.40 4.07 -12.74
CA THR A 106 6.99 4.71 -11.54
C THR A 106 7.60 3.72 -10.57
N LEU A 107 7.19 2.44 -10.61
CA LEU A 107 7.71 1.41 -9.71
C LEU A 107 9.11 0.96 -10.14
N GLU A 108 10.12 1.41 -9.39
CA GLU A 108 11.53 1.18 -9.69
C GLU A 108 12.15 0.06 -8.83
N ALA A 109 11.62 -0.16 -7.62
CA ALA A 109 12.20 -1.11 -6.67
C ALA A 109 11.16 -2.07 -6.09
N LEU A 110 11.43 -3.38 -6.24
CA LEU A 110 10.76 -4.45 -5.52
C LEU A 110 11.79 -5.19 -4.67
N SER A 111 11.70 -5.06 -3.34
CA SER A 111 12.70 -5.61 -2.42
C SER A 111 12.09 -6.57 -1.39
N PHE A 112 12.90 -7.55 -0.97
CA PHE A 112 12.49 -8.60 -0.05
C PHE A 112 13.51 -8.74 1.07
N GLU A 113 13.04 -8.70 2.31
CA GLU A 113 13.88 -8.71 3.51
C GLU A 113 13.33 -9.74 4.51
N ALA A 114 14.16 -10.66 4.97
CA ALA A 114 13.77 -11.55 6.06
C ALA A 114 13.89 -10.81 7.39
N VAL A 115 12.85 -10.84 8.23
CA VAL A 115 12.84 -10.16 9.53
C VAL A 115 12.67 -11.12 10.69
N GLY A 116 13.54 -11.02 11.68
CA GLY A 116 13.38 -11.76 12.93
C GLY A 116 12.02 -11.46 13.55
N LEU A 117 11.18 -12.49 13.68
CA LEU A 117 10.00 -12.34 14.54
C LEU A 117 10.55 -12.19 15.94
N ALA A 118 10.27 -11.07 16.63
CA ALA A 118 10.59 -10.93 18.03
C ALA A 118 10.08 -12.19 18.74
N ALA A 119 11.02 -13.07 19.11
CA ALA A 119 10.71 -14.30 19.81
C ALA A 119 9.95 -13.85 21.03
N ASN A 120 8.75 -14.42 21.20
CA ASN A 120 7.81 -14.11 22.26
C ASN A 120 8.59 -13.65 23.50
N VAL A 121 8.51 -12.37 23.85
CA VAL A 121 8.75 -11.99 25.25
C VAL A 121 7.74 -12.85 25.98
N ARG A 122 8.25 -13.90 26.63
CA ARG A 122 7.45 -14.79 27.46
C ARG A 122 6.76 -13.83 28.41
N PRO A 123 5.43 -13.64 28.37
CA PRO A 123 4.80 -12.87 29.42
C PRO A 123 5.23 -13.56 30.73
N PRO A 124 5.71 -12.82 31.75
CA PRO A 124 5.97 -13.43 33.03
C PRO A 124 4.72 -14.24 33.40
N ARG A 125 4.93 -15.50 33.80
CA ARG A 125 3.85 -16.45 34.09
C ARG A 125 2.80 -15.70 34.91
N PHE A 126 1.58 -15.59 34.36
CA PHE A 126 0.47 -14.96 35.05
C PHE A 126 0.26 -15.72 36.37
N VAL A 127 0.74 -15.16 37.47
CA VAL A 127 0.18 -15.43 38.78
C VAL A 127 -1.20 -14.78 38.70
N SER A 128 -2.24 -15.60 38.66
CA SER A 128 -3.62 -15.14 38.60
C SER A 128 -3.91 -14.24 39.81
N PRO A 129 -4.26 -12.95 39.62
CA PRO A 129 -4.83 -12.16 40.68
C PRO A 129 -6.26 -11.81 40.26
N SER A 130 -7.22 -12.45 40.89
CA SER A 130 -8.64 -12.15 40.78
C SER A 130 -8.86 -10.66 41.06
N TYR A 131 -8.91 -9.82 40.03
CA TYR A 131 -9.31 -8.43 40.14
C TYR A 131 -10.29 -8.05 39.03
N PRO A 132 -11.38 -7.35 39.37
CA PRO A 132 -12.45 -7.01 38.44
C PRO A 132 -11.96 -6.04 37.37
N LEU A 133 -12.53 -6.17 36.17
CA LEU A 133 -12.32 -5.25 35.05
C LEU A 133 -12.60 -3.81 35.51
N PRO A 134 -11.68 -2.85 35.32
CA PRO A 134 -11.98 -1.45 35.59
C PRO A 134 -13.01 -0.96 34.57
N ALA A 135 -14.01 -0.25 35.08
CA ALA A 135 -15.10 0.32 34.29
C ALA A 135 -14.56 1.21 33.16
N LEU A 136 -15.25 1.14 32.02
CA LEU A 136 -14.98 1.91 30.81
C LEU A 136 -15.08 3.42 31.12
N SER A 137 -13.96 4.06 31.48
CA SER A 137 -13.91 5.51 31.65
C SER A 137 -13.49 6.18 30.35
N ALA A 138 -14.51 6.73 29.69
CA ALA A 138 -14.51 7.76 28.64
C ALA A 138 -14.16 7.36 27.19
N PRO A 139 -14.95 7.86 26.21
CA PRO A 139 -14.72 7.60 24.80
C PRO A 139 -13.48 8.36 24.29
N THR A 140 -12.58 7.64 23.62
CA THR A 140 -11.48 8.24 22.86
C THR A 140 -12.07 9.06 21.70
N ILE A 141 -12.07 10.38 21.83
CA ILE A 141 -12.44 11.31 20.77
C ILE A 141 -11.35 11.25 19.69
N LEU A 142 -11.67 10.67 18.53
CA LEU A 142 -10.84 10.70 17.34
C LEU A 142 -11.14 12.01 16.56
N PRO A 143 -10.20 12.93 16.36
CA PRO A 143 -10.47 14.27 15.84
C PRO A 143 -10.70 14.35 14.32
N ALA A 144 -11.05 13.24 13.65
CA ALA A 144 -11.23 13.20 12.20
C ALA A 144 -12.68 12.89 11.75
N LEU A 145 -13.67 13.17 12.61
CA LEU A 145 -15.08 13.13 12.25
C LEU A 145 -15.72 14.49 12.55
N LYS A 146 -15.67 15.39 11.56
CA LYS A 146 -16.62 16.49 11.46
C LYS A 146 -17.24 16.42 10.07
N THR A 147 -18.54 16.16 10.08
CA THR A 147 -19.50 16.42 9.00
C THR A 147 -19.43 17.85 8.52
#